data_AF-A0A7R9BAR0-F1
#
_entry.id   AF-A0A7R9BAR0-F1
#
_cell.length_a   1.000
_cell.length_b   1.000
_cell.length_c   1.000
_cell.angle_alpha   90.00
_cell.angle_beta   90.00
_cell.angle_gamma   90.00
#
_symmetry.space_group_name_H-M   'P 1'
#
loop_
_entity.id
_entity.type
_entity.pdbx_description
1 polymer ?
#
loop_
_entity_poly.entity_id
_entity_poly.type
_entity_poly.pdbx_seq_one_letter_code
_entity_poly.pdbx_strand_id
1 'polypeptide(L)'
;MSRSYKIYWALHTIAIIVAFGVSIIYWAAVYNPEVNKVDAVNLLVHAFNSLLMLLDLALVSFPFHLLHIFLPVLFTLLYIIFTVIYYLAGGTSKDGKIALYPILDWENPKRSSIVCVLALLFMLFLHLVTWLLSLLRCWAYQHLSKNKSELKVVSASSGIV
;
A
#
# COMPACT_ATOMS: atom_id res chain seq x y z
N MET A 1 -21.83 13.12 -2.16
CA MET A 1 -20.88 12.28 -2.92
C MET A 1 -21.64 11.28 -3.78
N SER A 2 -21.32 11.21 -5.07
CA SER A 2 -21.85 10.19 -5.98
C SER A 2 -21.40 8.78 -5.56
N ARG A 3 -22.11 7.74 -5.99
CA ARG A 3 -21.72 6.33 -5.73
C ARG A 3 -20.33 6.02 -6.30
N SER A 4 -20.06 6.49 -7.51
CA SER A 4 -18.77 6.29 -8.19
C SER A 4 -17.60 6.86 -7.38
N TYR A 5 -17.76 8.03 -6.77
CA TYR A 5 -16.72 8.62 -5.95
C TYR A 5 -16.45 7.83 -4.66
N LYS A 6 -17.49 7.26 -4.02
CA LYS A 6 -17.31 6.37 -2.86
C LYS A 6 -16.55 5.09 -3.22
N ILE A 7 -16.88 4.50 -4.37
CA ILE A 7 -16.20 3.30 -4.89
C ILE A 7 -14.74 3.62 -5.20
N TYR A 8 -14.50 4.72 -5.91
CA TYR A 8 -13.14 5.18 -6.20
C TYR A 8 -12.34 5.39 -4.91
N TRP A 9 -12.93 6.02 -3.88
CA TRP A 9 -12.25 6.21 -2.59
C TRP A 9 -11.85 4.89 -1.95
N ALA A 10 -12.77 3.92 -1.95
CA ALA A 10 -12.49 2.62 -1.37
C ALA A 10 -11.36 1.90 -2.12
N LEU A 11 -11.44 1.87 -3.45
CA LEU A 11 -10.42 1.26 -4.30
C LEU A 11 -9.07 1.96 -4.18
N HIS A 12 -9.05 3.28 -4.12
CA HIS A 12 -7.85 4.09 -3.93
C HIS A 12 -7.16 3.79 -2.60
N THR A 13 -7.94 3.72 -1.52
CA THR A 13 -7.42 3.35 -0.19
C THR A 13 -6.80 1.96 -0.20
N ILE A 14 -7.48 0.99 -0.81
CA ILE A 14 -6.97 -0.38 -0.95
C ILE A 14 -5.69 -0.39 -1.79
N ALA A 15 -5.69 0.29 -2.94
CA ALA A 15 -4.58 0.30 -3.88
C ALA A 15 -3.28 0.83 -3.25
N ILE A 16 -3.35 1.95 -2.51
CA ILE A 16 -2.16 2.51 -1.84
C ILE A 16 -1.58 1.52 -0.82
N ILE A 17 -2.42 0.98 0.07
CA ILE A 17 -1.95 0.09 1.15
C ILE A 17 -1.43 -1.23 0.59
N VAL A 18 -2.15 -1.82 -0.36
CA VAL A 18 -1.74 -3.07 -1.00
C VAL A 18 -0.46 -2.88 -1.79
N ALA A 19 -0.25 -1.75 -2.46
CA ALA A 19 0.99 -1.49 -3.19
C ALA A 19 2.20 -1.51 -2.26
N PHE A 20 2.17 -0.73 -1.17
CA PHE A 20 3.22 -0.73 -0.15
C PHE A 20 3.43 -2.11 0.47
N GLY A 21 2.32 -2.81 0.77
CA GLY A 21 2.34 -4.16 1.30
C GLY A 21 3.06 -5.14 0.36
N VAL A 22 2.69 -5.14 -0.93
CA VAL A 22 3.30 -6.00 -1.96
C VAL A 22 4.80 -5.73 -2.08
N SER A 23 5.22 -4.47 -2.15
CA SER A 23 6.63 -4.13 -2.26
C SER A 23 7.43 -4.60 -1.04
N ILE A 24 6.98 -4.26 0.16
CA ILE A 24 7.73 -4.57 1.39
C ILE A 24 7.77 -6.08 1.62
N ILE A 25 6.63 -6.77 1.53
CA ILE A 25 6.58 -8.23 1.72
C ILE A 25 7.43 -8.93 0.65
N TYR A 26 7.39 -8.46 -0.60
CA TYR A 26 8.17 -9.08 -1.65
C TYR A 26 9.67 -8.99 -1.36
N TRP A 27 10.20 -7.78 -1.17
CA TRP A 27 11.64 -7.60 -0.97
C TRP A 27 12.14 -8.15 0.38
N ALA A 28 11.30 -8.16 1.41
CA ALA A 28 11.70 -8.63 2.74
C ALA A 28 11.56 -10.15 2.94
N ALA A 29 10.59 -10.80 2.27
CA ALA A 29 10.18 -12.16 2.63
C ALA A 29 9.96 -13.11 1.44
N VAL A 30 9.81 -12.62 0.20
CA VAL A 30 9.53 -13.48 -0.97
C VAL A 30 10.69 -13.52 -1.96
N TYR A 31 11.41 -12.41 -2.14
CA TYR A 31 12.51 -12.30 -3.08
C TYR A 31 13.61 -13.29 -2.74
N ASN A 32 13.93 -14.16 -3.69
CA ASN A 32 15.07 -15.05 -3.63
C ASN A 32 15.93 -14.82 -4.90
N PRO A 33 17.19 -14.36 -4.77
CA PRO A 33 18.06 -14.12 -5.93
C PRO A 33 18.39 -15.39 -6.73
N GLU A 34 18.23 -16.58 -6.17
CA GLU A 34 18.44 -17.86 -6.87
C GLU A 34 17.29 -18.20 -7.83
N VAL A 35 16.09 -17.66 -7.58
CA VAL A 35 14.86 -18.01 -8.32
C VAL A 35 14.29 -16.80 -9.07
N ASN A 36 14.40 -15.61 -8.50
CA ASN A 36 13.80 -14.39 -9.03
C ASN A 36 14.83 -13.54 -9.77
N LYS A 37 14.56 -13.25 -11.04
CA LYS A 37 15.31 -12.26 -11.81
C LYS A 37 14.73 -10.87 -11.54
N VAL A 38 15.60 -9.90 -11.26
CA VAL A 38 15.23 -8.49 -11.16
C VAL A 38 15.14 -7.90 -12.58
N ASP A 39 14.09 -8.27 -13.29
CA ASP A 39 13.77 -7.76 -14.61
C ASP A 39 12.78 -6.59 -14.56
N ALA A 40 12.42 -6.04 -15.72
CA ALA A 40 11.51 -4.89 -15.82
C ALA A 40 10.13 -5.20 -15.21
N VAL A 41 9.61 -6.42 -15.37
CA VAL A 41 8.31 -6.81 -14.81
C VAL A 41 8.40 -6.90 -13.29
N ASN A 42 9.49 -7.48 -12.79
CA ASN A 42 9.75 -7.59 -11.36
C ASN A 42 9.77 -6.21 -10.68
N LEU A 43 10.54 -5.28 -11.25
CA LEU A 43 10.62 -3.91 -10.76
C LEU A 43 9.28 -3.18 -10.90
N LEU A 44 8.56 -3.38 -12.00
CA LEU A 44 7.26 -2.73 -12.21
C LEU A 44 6.25 -3.13 -11.13
N VAL A 45 6.13 -4.43 -10.86
CA VAL A 45 5.17 -4.99 -9.91
C VAL A 45 5.57 -4.73 -8.46
N HIS A 46 6.86 -4.82 -8.13
CA HIS A 46 7.32 -4.84 -6.74
C HIS A 46 8.05 -3.57 -6.27
N ALA A 47 8.39 -2.63 -7.16
CA ALA A 47 9.01 -1.36 -6.78
C ALA A 47 8.22 -0.16 -7.31
N PHE A 48 8.02 -0.09 -8.63
CA PHE A 48 7.35 1.05 -9.25
C PHE A 48 5.87 1.15 -8.87
N ASN A 49 5.18 0.02 -8.64
CA ASN A 49 3.82 0.02 -8.10
C ASN A 49 3.69 0.88 -6.84
N SER A 50 4.58 0.69 -5.86
CA SER A 50 4.62 1.51 -4.64
C SER A 50 5.09 2.93 -4.90
N LEU A 51 6.10 3.12 -5.75
CA LEU A 51 6.58 4.46 -6.09
C LEU A 51 5.46 5.33 -6.69
N LEU A 52 4.66 4.75 -7.60
CA LEU A 52 3.52 5.44 -8.20
C LEU A 52 2.45 5.77 -7.16
N MET A 53 2.13 4.85 -6.24
CA MET A 53 1.17 5.13 -5.16
C MET A 53 1.68 6.15 -4.14
N LEU A 54 3.00 6.21 -3.91
CA LEU A 54 3.62 7.24 -3.08
C LEU A 54 3.53 8.62 -3.74
N LEU A 55 3.81 8.70 -5.05
CA LEU A 55 3.65 9.94 -5.82
C LEU A 55 2.19 10.38 -5.87
N ASP A 56 1.26 9.44 -6.04
CA ASP A 56 -0.18 9.73 -5.99
C ASP A 56 -0.59 10.30 -4.62
N LEU A 57 -0.16 9.67 -3.52
CA LEU A 57 -0.41 10.16 -2.16
C LEU A 57 0.18 11.56 -1.93
N ALA A 58 1.36 11.86 -2.51
CA ALA A 58 2.05 13.13 -2.34
C ALA A 58 1.46 14.28 -3.18
N LEU A 59 1.06 13.99 -4.41
CA LEU A 59 0.63 15.00 -5.40
C LEU A 59 -0.89 15.17 -5.42
N VAL A 60 -1.64 14.09 -5.27
CA VAL A 60 -3.10 14.12 -5.34
C VAL A 60 -3.65 14.44 -3.96
N SER A 61 -4.47 15.49 -3.86
CA SER A 61 -5.09 15.91 -2.60
C SER A 61 -6.30 15.06 -2.20
N PHE A 62 -6.23 13.76 -2.43
CA PHE A 62 -7.30 12.85 -2.07
C PHE A 62 -7.31 12.58 -0.56
N PRO A 63 -8.47 12.65 0.12
CA PRO A 63 -8.53 12.48 1.57
C PRO A 63 -8.26 11.02 1.95
N PHE A 64 -7.31 10.80 2.87
CA PHE A 64 -7.02 9.48 3.43
C PHE A 64 -7.50 9.44 4.89
N HIS A 65 -8.45 8.55 5.22
CA HIS A 65 -9.09 8.52 6.52
C HIS A 65 -8.71 7.27 7.32
N LEU A 66 -8.41 7.44 8.60
CA LEU A 66 -8.12 6.33 9.51
C LEU A 66 -9.29 5.33 9.59
N LEU A 67 -10.54 5.83 9.54
CA LEU A 67 -11.75 5.01 9.58
C LEU A 67 -11.86 4.00 8.43
N HIS A 68 -11.13 4.19 7.32
CA HIS A 68 -11.15 3.27 6.19
C HIS A 68 -10.20 2.07 6.34
N ILE A 69 -9.61 1.88 7.53
CA ILE A 69 -8.68 0.78 7.83
C ILE A 69 -9.30 -0.62 7.58
N PHE A 70 -10.62 -0.76 7.68
CA PHE A 70 -11.30 -2.02 7.40
C PHE A 70 -11.21 -2.44 5.92
N LEU A 71 -10.97 -1.50 4.99
CA LEU A 71 -10.90 -1.79 3.55
C LEU A 71 -9.68 -2.64 3.17
N PRO A 72 -8.43 -2.26 3.47
CA PRO A 72 -7.27 -3.11 3.19
C PRO A 72 -7.29 -4.41 4.00
N VAL A 73 -7.84 -4.40 5.22
CA VAL A 73 -8.04 -5.61 6.04
C VAL A 73 -8.98 -6.59 5.34
N LEU A 74 -10.15 -6.12 4.88
CA LEU A 74 -11.11 -6.94 4.15
C LEU A 74 -10.49 -7.52 2.88
N PHE A 75 -9.77 -6.70 2.11
CA PHE A 75 -9.06 -7.17 0.92
C PHE A 75 -8.04 -8.27 1.26
N THR A 76 -7.29 -8.10 2.35
CA THR A 76 -6.30 -9.08 2.80
C THR A 76 -6.96 -10.39 3.25
N LEU A 77 -8.08 -10.31 3.97
CA LEU A 77 -8.87 -11.49 4.36
C LEU A 77 -9.42 -12.24 3.14
N LEU A 78 -9.97 -11.52 2.16
CA LEU A 78 -10.44 -12.13 0.91
C LEU A 78 -9.29 -12.84 0.18
N TYR A 79 -8.10 -12.24 0.14
CA TYR A 79 -6.93 -12.87 -0.44
C TYR A 79 -6.48 -14.13 0.33
N ILE A 80 -6.48 -14.09 1.66
CA ILE A 80 -6.18 -15.26 2.50
C ILE A 80 -7.17 -16.39 2.21
N ILE A 81 -8.48 -16.10 2.19
CA ILE A 81 -9.53 -17.08 1.85
C ILE A 81 -9.28 -17.67 0.46
N PHE A 82 -8.97 -16.82 -0.52
CA PHE A 82 -8.59 -17.26 -1.86
C PHE A 82 -7.41 -18.22 -1.82
N THR A 83 -6.34 -17.93 -1.07
CA THR A 83 -5.16 -18.80 -1.01
C THR A 83 -5.48 -20.19 -0.43
N VAL A 84 -6.37 -20.26 0.56
CA VAL A 84 -6.82 -21.53 1.14
C VAL A 84 -7.63 -22.33 0.12
N ILE A 85 -8.60 -21.69 -0.54
CA ILE A 85 -9.41 -22.34 -1.58
C ILE A 85 -8.52 -22.82 -2.74
N TYR A 86 -7.57 -21.98 -3.17
CA TYR A 86 -6.63 -22.30 -4.23
C TYR A 86 -5.80 -23.55 -3.89
N TYR A 87 -5.31 -23.65 -2.66
CA TYR A 87 -4.59 -24.83 -2.18
C TYR A 87 -5.49 -26.08 -2.14
N LEU A 88 -6.69 -25.98 -1.56
CA LEU A 88 -7.64 -27.10 -1.47
C LEU A 88 -8.10 -27.60 -2.85
N ALA A 89 -8.09 -26.73 -3.85
CA ALA A 89 -8.38 -27.07 -5.25
C ALA A 89 -7.19 -27.69 -6.00
N GLY A 90 -6.04 -27.89 -5.34
CA GLY A 90 -4.83 -28.45 -5.96
C GLY A 90 -4.03 -27.44 -6.78
N GLY A 91 -4.18 -26.13 -6.52
CA GLY A 91 -3.44 -25.08 -7.21
C GLY A 91 -1.93 -25.15 -6.95
N THR A 92 -1.14 -24.72 -7.93
CA THR A 92 0.33 -24.76 -7.87
C THR A 92 0.95 -23.40 -8.18
N SER A 93 2.14 -23.13 -7.65
CA SER A 93 2.93 -21.97 -8.01
C SER A 93 3.36 -22.00 -9.48
N LYS A 94 3.95 -20.90 -9.95
CA LYS A 94 4.53 -20.79 -11.30
C LYS A 94 5.56 -21.88 -11.61
N ASP A 95 6.21 -22.41 -10.58
CA ASP A 95 7.24 -23.44 -10.69
C ASP A 95 6.68 -24.85 -10.42
N GLY A 96 5.35 -25.01 -10.36
CA GLY A 96 4.67 -26.29 -10.12
C GLY A 96 4.70 -26.77 -8.67
N LYS A 97 5.11 -25.93 -7.72
CA LYS A 97 5.11 -26.29 -6.28
C LYS A 97 3.71 -26.13 -5.69
N ILE A 98 3.35 -26.99 -4.73
CA ILE A 98 2.04 -26.92 -4.04
C ILE A 98 1.88 -25.59 -3.27
N ALA A 99 2.96 -25.09 -2.66
CA ALA A 99 2.96 -23.79 -2.00
C ALA A 99 2.98 -22.64 -3.00
N LEU A 100 1.98 -21.75 -2.94
CA LEU A 100 1.87 -20.56 -3.79
C LEU A 100 3.06 -19.60 -3.59
N TYR A 101 3.47 -19.41 -2.34
CA TYR A 101 4.69 -18.72 -1.93
C TYR A 101 5.40 -19.55 -0.87
N PRO A 102 6.75 -19.54 -0.80
CA PRO A 102 7.48 -20.25 0.26
C PRO A 102 7.08 -19.84 1.68
N ILE A 103 6.59 -18.62 1.85
CA ILE A 103 6.11 -18.09 3.14
C ILE A 103 4.68 -18.53 3.49
N LEU A 104 3.89 -18.96 2.49
CA LEU A 104 2.47 -19.30 2.62
C LEU A 104 2.27 -20.72 2.09
N ASP A 105 2.69 -21.67 2.94
CA ASP A 105 2.66 -23.10 2.71
C ASP A 105 1.54 -23.74 3.54
N TRP A 106 0.42 -24.07 2.90
CA TRP A 106 -0.74 -24.65 3.57
C TRP A 106 -0.56 -26.15 3.90
N GLU A 107 0.51 -26.80 3.48
CA GLU A 107 0.93 -28.10 4.05
C GLU A 107 1.37 -27.93 5.51
N ASN A 108 1.85 -26.74 5.89
CA ASN A 108 2.10 -26.34 7.26
C ASN A 108 1.13 -25.23 7.71
N PRO A 109 -0.12 -25.57 8.08
CA PRO A 109 -1.16 -24.60 8.37
C PRO A 109 -0.83 -23.70 9.58
N LYS A 110 -0.03 -24.18 10.53
CA LYS A 110 0.42 -23.37 11.68
C LYS A 110 1.29 -22.21 11.23
N ARG A 111 2.31 -22.50 10.40
CA ARG A 111 3.20 -21.47 9.85
C ARG A 111 2.42 -20.47 9.00
N SER A 112 1.57 -20.95 8.10
CA SER A 112 0.76 -20.09 7.23
C SER A 112 -0.21 -19.21 8.02
N SER A 113 -0.85 -19.75 9.07
CA SER A 113 -1.73 -18.96 9.94
C SER A 113 -0.98 -17.81 10.64
N ILE A 114 0.25 -18.07 11.12
CA ILE A 114 1.10 -17.02 11.72
C ILE A 114 1.42 -15.94 10.68
N VAL A 115 1.82 -16.34 9.47
CA VAL A 115 2.13 -15.40 8.38
C VAL A 115 0.90 -14.56 8.00
N CYS A 116 -0.30 -15.16 7.95
CA CYS A 116 -1.55 -14.44 7.70
C CYS A 116 -1.85 -13.41 8.80
N VAL A 117 -1.68 -13.76 10.08
CA VAL A 117 -1.88 -12.82 11.19
C VAL A 117 -0.86 -11.67 11.13
N LEU A 118 0.41 -11.98 10.87
CA LEU A 118 1.45 -10.96 10.72
C LEU A 118 1.17 -10.05 9.52
N ALA A 119 0.69 -10.59 8.40
CA ALA A 119 0.29 -9.81 7.24
C ALA A 119 -0.88 -8.87 7.57
N LEU A 120 -1.90 -9.33 8.31
CA LEU A 120 -3.01 -8.49 8.75
C LEU A 120 -2.54 -7.36 9.67
N LEU A 121 -1.72 -7.66 10.68
CA LEU A 121 -1.14 -6.65 11.57
C LEU A 121 -0.28 -5.65 10.80
N PHE A 122 0.48 -6.13 9.81
CA PHE A 122 1.30 -5.29 8.96
C PHE A 122 0.45 -4.37 8.08
N MET A 123 -0.67 -4.83 7.53
CA MET A 123 -1.59 -3.97 6.76
C MET A 123 -2.25 -2.90 7.64
N LEU A 124 -2.59 -3.23 8.89
CA LEU A 124 -3.07 -2.24 9.87
C LEU A 124 -2.00 -1.17 10.14
N PHE A 125 -0.75 -1.59 10.36
CA PHE A 125 0.38 -0.70 10.55
C PHE A 125 0.63 0.20 9.34
N LEU A 126 0.64 -0.37 8.13
CA LEU A 126 0.80 0.41 6.89
C LEU A 126 -0.32 1.44 6.69
N HIS A 127 -1.56 1.08 7.02
CA HIS A 127 -2.69 2.01 6.96
C HIS A 127 -2.49 3.19 7.91
N LEU A 128 -2.04 2.92 9.13
CA LEU A 128 -1.74 3.95 10.13
C LEU A 128 -0.61 4.88 9.65
N VAL A 129 0.51 4.32 9.18
CA VAL A 129 1.65 5.10 8.68
C VAL A 129 1.24 5.95 7.48
N THR A 130 0.49 5.39 6.53
CA THR A 130 0.01 6.11 5.34
C THR A 130 -0.94 7.24 5.72
N TRP A 131 -1.81 7.02 6.70
CA TRP A 131 -2.64 8.08 7.24
C TRP A 131 -1.81 9.20 7.89
N LEU A 132 -0.79 8.88 8.69
CA LEU A 132 0.13 9.87 9.26
C LEU A 132 0.87 10.67 8.17
N LEU A 133 1.32 10.00 7.10
CA LEU A 133 1.92 10.66 5.93
C LEU A 133 0.94 11.61 5.24
N SER A 134 -0.33 11.23 5.14
CA SER A 134 -1.37 12.10 4.58
C SER A 134 -1.60 13.36 5.44
N LEU A 135 -1.51 13.24 6.77
CA LEU A 135 -1.59 14.39 7.68
C LEU A 135 -0.37 15.29 7.55
N LEU A 136 0.83 14.69 7.47
CA LEU A 136 2.07 15.43 7.26
C LEU A 136 2.04 16.22 5.95
N ARG A 137 1.51 15.64 4.88
CA ARG A 137 1.30 16.32 3.59
C ARG A 137 0.38 17.54 3.76
N CYS A 138 -0.77 17.37 4.40
CA CYS A 138 -1.71 18.45 4.64
C CYS A 138 -1.09 19.58 5.47
N TRP A 139 -0.35 19.22 6.52
CA TRP A 139 0.38 20.17 7.37
C TRP A 139 1.44 20.94 6.57
N ALA A 140 2.27 20.24 5.78
CA ALA A 140 3.31 20.84 4.96
C ALA A 140 2.72 21.83 3.94
N TYR A 141 1.61 21.44 3.29
CA TYR A 141 0.90 22.32 2.36
C TYR A 141 0.40 23.61 3.04
N GLN A 142 -0.24 23.49 4.20
CA GLN A 142 -0.72 24.63 4.97
C GLN A 142 0.43 25.56 5.37
N HIS A 143 1.53 25.01 5.89
CA HIS A 143 2.69 25.79 6.29
C HIS A 143 3.32 26.55 5.11
N LEU A 144 3.53 25.88 3.98
CA LEU A 144 4.07 26.51 2.77
C LEU A 144 3.14 27.59 2.19
N SER A 145 1.82 27.36 2.22
CA SER A 145 0.85 28.35 1.76
C SER A 145 0.84 29.61 2.63
N LYS A 146 0.97 29.44 3.95
CA LYS A 146 1.03 30.55 4.91
C LYS A 146 2.27 31.40 4.68
N ASN A 147 3.45 30.77 4.59
CA ASN A 147 4.71 31.47 4.33
C ASN A 147 4.66 32.24 3.00
N LYS A 148 4.05 31.65 1.95
CA LYS A 148 3.87 32.33 0.65
C LYS A 148 2.94 33.54 0.75
N SER A 149 1.90 33.48 1.58
CA SER A 149 1.01 34.61 1.82
C SER A 149 1.70 35.74 2.59
N GLU A 150 2.49 35.40 3.62
CA GLU A 150 3.26 36.37 4.41
C GLU A 150 4.32 37.08 3.56
N LEU A 151 5.06 36.34 2.72
CA LEU A 151 6.04 36.91 1.78
C LEU A 151 5.41 37.93 0.82
N LYS A 152 4.22 37.63 0.29
CA LYS A 152 3.47 38.56 -0.58
C LYS A 152 3.06 39.85 0.13
N VAL A 153 2.63 39.74 1.40
CA VAL A 153 2.26 40.91 2.21
C VAL A 153 3.49 41.76 2.51
N VAL A 154 4.61 41.14 2.88
CA VAL A 154 5.87 41.85 3.14
C VAL A 154 6.34 42.58 1.88
N SER A 155 6.39 41.92 0.72
CA SER A 155 6.81 42.55 -0.54
C SER A 155 5.90 43.71 -0.97
N ALA A 156 4.58 43.61 -0.71
CA ALA A 156 3.65 44.70 -1.01
C ALA A 156 3.82 45.90 -0.06
N SER A 157 4.20 45.65 1.19
CA SER A 157 4.36 46.70 2.22
C SER A 157 5.73 47.41 2.19
N SER A 158 6.78 46.75 1.67
CA SER A 158 8.15 47.29 1.66
C SER A 158 8.48 48.17 0.45
N GLY A 159 7.53 48.39 -0.47
CA GLY A 159 7.74 49.23 -1.65
C GLY A 159 8.81 48.72 -2.62
N ILE A 160 9.20 47.45 -2.53
CA ILE A 160 10.09 46.80 -3.51
C ILE A 160 9.21 46.28 -4.67
N VAL A 161 8.57 47.21 -5.36
CA VAL A 161 8.06 47.11 -6.74
C VAL A 161 8.29 48.47 -7.39
#